data_AF-A0A2E7SIS1-F1
#
_entry.id   AF-A0A2E7SIS1-F1
#
_cell.length_a   1.000
_cell.length_b   1.000
_cell.length_c   1.000
_cell.angle_alpha   90.00
_cell.angle_beta   90.00
_cell.angle_gamma   90.00
#
_symmetry.space_group_name_H-M   'P 1'
#
loop_
_entity.id
_entity.type
_entity.pdbx_description
1 polymer ?
#
loop_
_entity_poly.entity_id
_entity_poly.type
_entity_poly.pdbx_seq_one_letter_code
_entity_poly.pdbx_strand_id
1 'polypeptide(L)'
;MVESGIKPLIKKGKTEVGKMAKIDWDIRITFNNLMVALVSIPLILTFMVLSYQLITTAFVDDQVREDIEAYIAVLGILSGPAYMAISRFFDRWNAEEEEYIESIRRQHKTENDIRRATGKLKEDEEAIVIEADEQA
;
A
#
# COMPACT_ATOMS: atom_id res chain seq x y z
N MET A 1 43.87 -3.84 -60.36
CA MET A 1 42.71 -4.67 -59.94
C MET A 1 42.39 -4.27 -58.51
N VAL A 2 41.38 -3.41 -58.33
CA VAL A 2 40.93 -2.91 -57.01
C VAL A 2 39.42 -3.13 -56.99
N GLU A 3 38.95 -4.11 -56.23
CA GLU A 3 37.57 -4.22 -55.73
C GLU A 3 37.69 -4.08 -54.21
N SER A 4 37.35 -2.95 -53.60
CA SER A 4 35.98 -2.52 -53.29
C SER A 4 35.20 -3.62 -52.54
N GLY A 5 35.30 -3.60 -51.22
CA GLY A 5 34.61 -4.53 -50.33
C GLY A 5 34.38 -3.90 -48.96
N ILE A 6 33.62 -2.81 -48.94
CA ILE A 6 33.10 -2.18 -47.71
C ILE A 6 32.25 -3.20 -46.95
N LYS A 7 32.60 -3.48 -45.69
CA LYS A 7 31.62 -3.97 -44.69
C LYS A 7 31.84 -3.24 -43.38
N PRO A 8 30.95 -2.32 -42.98
CA PRO A 8 30.95 -1.81 -41.62
C PRO A 8 30.34 -2.88 -40.71
N LEU A 9 31.09 -3.35 -39.72
CA LEU A 9 30.55 -4.11 -38.60
C LEU A 9 29.83 -3.12 -37.66
N ILE A 10 28.62 -2.71 -38.04
CA ILE A 10 27.69 -2.05 -37.13
C ILE A 10 27.25 -3.13 -36.13
N LYS A 11 27.95 -3.20 -34.99
CA LYS A 11 27.48 -3.99 -33.84
C LYS A 11 26.23 -3.28 -33.33
N LYS A 12 25.07 -3.83 -33.69
CA LYS A 12 23.74 -3.37 -33.30
C LYS A 12 23.71 -3.24 -31.77
N GLY A 13 23.83 -2.01 -31.28
CA GLY A 13 23.57 -1.70 -29.89
C GLY A 13 22.14 -2.14 -29.59
N LYS A 14 22.00 -3.19 -28.81
CA LYS A 14 20.74 -3.49 -28.14
C LYS A 14 20.60 -2.35 -27.14
N THR A 15 19.85 -1.33 -27.52
CA THR A 15 19.34 -0.33 -26.60
C THR A 15 18.57 -1.09 -25.53
N GLU A 16 19.18 -1.22 -24.35
CA GLU A 16 18.50 -1.62 -23.14
C GLU A 16 17.47 -0.53 -22.86
N VAL A 17 16.28 -0.70 -23.45
CA VAL A 17 15.11 0.09 -23.13
C VAL A 17 14.92 -0.07 -21.63
N GLY A 18 15.16 1.01 -20.90
CA GLY A 18 15.09 1.06 -19.45
C GLY A 18 13.88 0.29 -18.98
N LYS A 19 14.12 -0.71 -18.13
CA LYS A 19 13.07 -1.35 -17.34
C LYS A 19 12.37 -0.23 -16.58
N MET A 20 11.23 0.24 -17.10
CA MET A 20 10.29 1.00 -16.29
C MET A 20 10.04 0.14 -15.06
N ALA A 21 10.35 0.69 -13.89
CA ALA A 21 9.96 0.10 -12.63
C ALA A 21 8.45 -0.12 -12.73
N LYS A 22 8.04 -1.38 -12.92
CA LYS A 22 6.66 -1.78 -12.75
C LYS A 22 6.37 -1.46 -11.29
N ILE A 23 5.63 -0.38 -11.07
CA ILE A 23 5.01 -0.12 -9.78
C ILE A 23 3.97 -1.24 -9.68
N ASP A 24 4.37 -2.32 -9.02
CA ASP A 24 3.49 -3.43 -8.73
C ASP A 24 2.56 -2.91 -7.64
N TRP A 25 1.44 -2.31 -8.08
CA TRP A 25 0.33 -1.97 -7.21
C TRP A 25 -0.31 -3.29 -6.80
N ASP A 26 0.36 -3.99 -5.89
CA ASP A 26 -0.13 -5.21 -5.26
C ASP A 26 -1.23 -4.83 -4.27
N ILE A 27 -2.34 -4.32 -4.82
CA ILE A 27 -3.57 -4.01 -4.11
C ILE A 27 -4.23 -5.36 -3.81
N ARG A 28 -3.72 -6.05 -2.79
CA ARG A 28 -4.36 -7.24 -2.25
C ARG A 28 -5.53 -6.79 -1.39
N ILE A 29 -6.71 -6.73 -2.02
CA ILE A 29 -7.97 -6.56 -1.31
C ILE A 29 -8.25 -7.87 -0.58
N THR A 30 -7.77 -7.98 0.66
CA THR A 30 -8.18 -9.05 1.56
C THR A 30 -9.65 -8.85 1.92
N PHE A 31 -10.38 -9.94 2.16
CA PHE A 31 -11.79 -9.88 2.59
C PHE A 31 -11.99 -8.95 3.79
N ASN A 32 -11.02 -8.91 4.72
CA ASN A 32 -11.07 -7.99 5.85
C ASN A 32 -10.98 -6.51 5.44
N ASN A 33 -10.06 -6.14 4.53
CA ASN A 33 -9.98 -4.76 3.99
C ASN A 33 -11.31 -4.36 3.35
N LEU A 34 -11.95 -5.27 2.62
CA LEU A 34 -13.25 -5.02 2.00
C LEU A 34 -14.35 -4.80 3.06
N MET A 35 -14.38 -5.62 4.11
CA MET A 35 -15.35 -5.50 5.20
C MET A 35 -15.20 -4.20 5.99
N VAL A 36 -13.96 -3.79 6.27
CA VAL A 36 -13.68 -2.50 6.93
C VAL A 36 -14.12 -1.34 6.05
N ALA A 37 -13.79 -1.35 4.75
CA ALA A 37 -14.24 -0.34 3.80
C ALA A 37 -15.77 -0.30 3.68
N LEU A 38 -16.43 -1.46 3.63
CA LEU A 38 -17.89 -1.57 3.53
C LEU A 38 -18.64 -1.00 4.74
N VAL A 39 -18.05 -1.02 5.93
CA VAL A 39 -18.70 -0.48 7.14
C VAL A 39 -18.30 0.96 7.39
N SER A 40 -17.02 1.28 7.29
CA SER A 40 -16.49 2.62 7.60
C SER A 40 -16.93 3.67 6.57
N ILE A 41 -16.89 3.35 5.26
CA ILE A 41 -17.22 4.33 4.21
C ILE A 41 -18.68 4.79 4.33
N PRO A 42 -19.70 3.90 4.37
CA PRO A 42 -21.08 4.35 4.50
C PRO A 42 -21.35 5.12 5.80
N LEU A 43 -20.70 4.72 6.89
CA LEU A 43 -20.84 5.40 8.19
C LEU A 43 -20.28 6.83 8.13
N ILE A 44 -19.07 7.01 7.58
CA ILE A 44 -18.45 8.33 7.37
C ILE A 44 -19.32 9.19 6.44
N LEU A 45 -19.80 8.62 5.32
CA LEU A 45 -20.68 9.33 4.39
C LEU A 45 -21.99 9.78 5.06
N THR A 46 -22.58 8.93 5.90
CA THR A 46 -23.81 9.26 6.64
C THR A 46 -23.59 10.46 7.56
N PHE A 47 -22.50 10.47 8.34
CA PHE A 47 -22.17 11.62 9.19
C PHE A 47 -21.86 12.87 8.39
N MET A 48 -21.12 12.75 7.28
CA MET A 48 -20.84 13.89 6.40
C MET A 48 -22.12 14.51 5.84
N VAL A 49 -23.09 13.68 5.42
CA VAL A 49 -24.40 14.15 4.94
C VAL A 49 -25.18 14.81 6.06
N LEU A 50 -25.23 14.22 7.26
CA LEU A 50 -25.92 14.81 8.43
C LEU A 50 -25.31 16.17 8.81
N SER A 51 -23.97 16.26 8.84
CA SER A 51 -23.27 17.51 9.09
C SER A 51 -23.56 18.55 8.00
N TYR A 52 -23.55 18.14 6.74
CA TYR A 52 -23.89 19.02 5.62
C TYR A 52 -25.34 19.53 5.71
N GLN A 53 -26.30 18.66 6.03
CA GLN A 53 -27.70 19.03 6.23
C GLN A 53 -27.86 20.00 7.40
N LEU A 54 -27.18 19.76 8.53
CA LEU A 54 -27.25 20.69 9.66
C LEU A 54 -26.75 22.08 9.28
N ILE A 55 -25.59 22.15 8.62
CA ILE A 55 -24.98 23.41 8.19
C ILE A 55 -25.92 24.14 7.21
N THR A 56 -26.39 23.44 6.18
CA THR A 56 -27.26 24.05 5.15
C THR A 56 -28.62 24.48 5.71
N THR A 57 -29.20 23.71 6.61
CA THR A 57 -30.48 24.06 7.25
C THR A 57 -30.33 25.30 8.14
N ALA A 58 -29.21 25.42 8.88
CA ALA A 58 -28.93 26.61 9.70
C ALA A 58 -28.79 27.91 8.90
N PHE A 59 -28.58 27.84 7.57
CA PHE A 59 -28.58 29.02 6.70
C PHE A 59 -29.99 29.47 6.29
N VAL A 60 -30.97 28.57 6.28
CA VAL A 60 -32.33 28.82 5.77
C VAL A 60 -33.34 28.98 6.90
N ASP A 61 -33.14 28.28 8.01
CA ASP A 61 -34.05 28.29 9.17
C ASP A 61 -33.38 28.95 10.39
N ASP A 62 -33.96 30.06 10.84
CA ASP A 62 -33.47 30.83 11.99
C ASP A 62 -33.65 30.07 13.32
N GLN A 63 -34.64 29.17 13.44
CA GLN A 63 -34.82 28.37 14.66
C GLN A 63 -33.65 27.39 14.86
N VAL A 64 -33.22 26.74 13.78
CA VAL A 64 -32.07 25.81 13.83
C VAL A 64 -30.78 26.54 14.16
N ARG A 65 -30.66 27.81 13.76
CA ARG A 65 -29.51 28.65 14.08
C ARG A 65 -29.50 29.07 15.55
N GLU A 66 -30.65 29.42 16.11
CA GLU A 66 -30.77 29.81 17.51
C GLU A 66 -30.45 28.63 18.44
N ASP A 67 -30.92 27.43 18.08
CA ASP A 67 -30.70 26.19 18.84
C ASP A 67 -29.49 25.36 18.36
N ILE A 68 -28.54 25.98 17.64
CA ILE A 68 -27.45 25.26 16.96
C ILE A 68 -26.61 24.38 17.90
N GLU A 69 -26.43 24.83 19.15
CA GLU A 69 -25.67 24.11 20.17
C GLU A 69 -26.33 22.77 20.54
N ALA A 70 -27.65 22.71 20.61
CA ALA A 70 -28.39 21.48 20.86
C ALA A 70 -28.21 20.47 19.72
N TYR A 71 -28.28 20.93 18.46
CA TYR A 71 -28.07 20.07 17.29
C TYR A 71 -26.62 19.55 17.21
N ILE A 72 -25.63 20.40 17.49
CA ILE A 72 -24.22 19.99 17.56
C ILE A 72 -24.02 18.97 18.69
N ALA A 73 -24.64 19.19 19.86
CA ALA A 73 -24.56 18.25 20.98
C ALA A 73 -25.16 16.88 20.63
N VAL A 74 -26.31 16.84 19.95
CA VAL A 74 -26.92 15.59 19.47
C VAL A 74 -26.01 14.86 18.48
N LEU A 75 -25.42 15.57 17.52
CA LEU A 75 -24.42 14.97 16.61
C LEU A 75 -23.20 14.47 17.37
N GLY A 76 -22.74 15.20 18.38
CA GLY A 76 -21.65 14.81 19.27
C GLY A 76 -21.93 13.50 20.00
N ILE A 77 -23.11 13.36 20.62
CA ILE A 77 -23.53 12.14 21.32
C ILE A 77 -23.62 10.96 20.36
N LEU A 78 -24.13 11.17 19.14
CA LEU A 78 -24.19 10.13 18.10
C LEU A 78 -22.78 9.73 17.63
N SER A 79 -21.87 10.70 17.52
CA SER A 79 -20.52 10.48 17.00
C SER A 79 -19.64 9.63 17.92
N GLY A 80 -19.86 9.66 19.25
CA GLY A 80 -19.08 8.88 20.22
C GLY A 80 -19.13 7.37 19.98
N PRO A 81 -20.33 6.74 20.00
CA PRO A 81 -20.48 5.33 19.66
C PRO A 81 -20.03 4.99 18.24
N ALA A 82 -20.26 5.88 17.27
CA ALA A 82 -19.84 5.69 15.90
C ALA A 82 -18.31 5.62 15.77
N TYR A 83 -17.60 6.55 16.41
CA TYR A 83 -16.14 6.56 16.48
C TYR A 83 -15.61 5.29 17.15
N MET A 84 -16.23 4.86 18.25
CA MET A 84 -15.84 3.65 18.97
C MET A 84 -16.03 2.39 18.12
N ALA A 85 -17.07 2.32 17.29
CA ALA A 85 -17.25 1.22 16.36
C ALA A 85 -16.14 1.22 15.30
N ILE A 86 -15.88 2.37 14.68
CA ILE A 86 -14.86 2.54 13.64
C ILE A 86 -13.46 2.18 14.18
N SER A 87 -13.09 2.67 15.36
CA SER A 87 -11.78 2.40 15.94
C SER A 87 -11.53 0.91 16.15
N ARG A 88 -12.55 0.17 16.61
CA ARG A 88 -12.45 -1.29 16.77
C ARG A 88 -12.25 -2.04 15.45
N PHE A 89 -12.86 -1.57 14.38
CA PHE A 89 -12.63 -2.15 13.05
C PHE A 89 -11.20 -1.88 12.57
N PHE A 90 -10.68 -0.68 12.77
CA PHE A 90 -9.29 -0.34 12.45
C PHE A 90 -8.30 -1.15 13.30
N ASP A 91 -8.53 -1.28 14.61
CA ASP A 91 -7.67 -2.07 15.51
C ASP A 91 -7.60 -3.53 15.08
N ARG A 92 -8.76 -4.13 14.78
CA ARG A 92 -8.83 -5.51 14.27
C ARG A 92 -8.11 -5.65 12.94
N TRP A 93 -8.24 -4.68 12.06
CA TRP A 93 -7.59 -4.70 10.76
C TRP A 93 -6.06 -4.62 10.87
N ASN A 94 -5.56 -3.70 11.69
CA ASN A 94 -4.14 -3.57 11.98
C ASN A 94 -3.56 -4.86 12.56
N ALA A 95 -4.30 -5.52 13.47
CA ALA A 95 -3.89 -6.80 14.05
C ALA A 95 -3.81 -7.93 12.99
N GLU A 96 -4.78 -8.00 12.09
CA GLU A 96 -4.76 -9.00 11.01
C GLU A 96 -3.63 -8.74 9.99
N GLU A 97 -3.31 -7.47 9.68
CA GLU A 97 -2.15 -7.14 8.85
C GLU A 97 -0.83 -7.52 9.53
N GLU A 98 -0.70 -7.29 10.85
CA GLU A 98 0.48 -7.69 11.62
C GLU A 98 0.67 -9.21 11.63
N GLU A 99 -0.40 -9.98 11.87
CA GLU A 99 -0.38 -11.44 11.80
C GLU A 99 0.01 -11.95 10.40
N TYR A 100 -0.48 -11.31 9.34
CA TYR A 100 -0.10 -11.67 7.98
C TYR A 100 1.39 -11.46 7.74
N ILE A 101 1.94 -10.29 8.09
CA ILE A 101 3.36 -9.99 7.95
C ILE A 101 4.21 -11.01 8.73
N GLU A 102 3.78 -11.36 9.94
CA GLU A 102 4.49 -12.35 10.74
C GLU A 102 4.40 -13.76 10.14
N SER A 103 3.25 -14.13 9.56
CA SER A 103 3.07 -15.42 8.88
C SER A 103 4.02 -15.56 7.68
N ILE A 104 4.19 -14.50 6.89
CA ILE A 104 5.11 -14.46 5.75
C ILE A 104 6.56 -14.55 6.25
N ARG A 105 6.90 -13.82 7.33
CA ARG A 105 8.24 -13.93 7.95
C ARG A 105 8.54 -15.36 8.40
N ARG A 106 7.57 -16.04 9.03
CA ARG A 106 7.71 -17.45 9.45
C ARG A 106 7.89 -18.37 8.25
N GLN A 107 7.10 -18.20 7.19
CA GLN A 107 7.24 -18.97 5.95
C GLN A 107 8.63 -18.82 5.33
N HIS A 108 9.15 -17.60 5.21
CA HIS A 108 10.50 -17.38 4.68
C HIS A 108 11.59 -17.99 5.55
N LYS A 109 11.43 -17.96 6.88
CA LYS A 109 12.36 -18.65 7.79
C LYS A 109 12.30 -20.16 7.61
N THR A 110 11.10 -20.74 7.58
CA THR A 110 10.90 -22.18 7.34
C THR A 110 11.45 -22.60 5.97
N GLU A 111 11.24 -21.80 4.93
CA GLU A 111 11.80 -22.05 3.60
C GLU A 111 13.34 -22.00 3.63
N ASN A 112 13.93 -21.03 4.33
CA ASN A 112 15.39 -20.93 4.51
C ASN A 112 15.94 -22.15 5.26
N ASP A 113 15.27 -22.57 6.33
CA ASP A 113 15.68 -23.73 7.14
C ASP A 113 15.55 -25.04 6.34
N ILE A 114 14.51 -25.18 5.50
CA ILE A 114 14.37 -26.32 4.57
C ILE A 114 15.50 -26.30 3.53
N ARG A 115 15.86 -25.12 3.00
CA ARG A 115 16.98 -24.97 2.05
C ARG A 115 18.34 -25.28 2.69
N ARG A 116 18.53 -24.96 3.98
CA ARG A 116 19.68 -25.40 4.80
C ARG A 116 19.71 -26.92 4.93
N ALA A 117 18.60 -27.53 5.35
CA ALA A 117 18.51 -28.98 5.57
C ALA A 117 18.66 -29.81 4.28
N THR A 118 18.25 -29.26 3.13
CA THR A 118 18.40 -29.90 1.81
C THR A 118 19.75 -29.64 1.14
N GLY A 119 20.70 -28.99 1.81
CA GLY A 119 22.07 -28.79 1.33
C GLY A 119 22.20 -27.86 0.11
N LYS A 120 21.20 -27.01 -0.16
CA LYS A 120 21.16 -26.11 -1.33
C LYS A 120 21.63 -24.69 -1.04
N LEU A 121 22.09 -24.38 0.16
CA LEU A 121 22.92 -23.20 0.38
C LEU A 121 24.31 -23.52 -0.17
N LYS A 122 24.52 -23.13 -1.43
CA LYS A 122 25.87 -22.93 -1.94
C LYS A 122 26.52 -21.86 -1.07
N GLU A 123 27.46 -22.27 -0.24
CA GLU A 123 28.57 -21.43 0.19
C GLU A 123 29.42 -21.13 -1.05
N ASP A 124 28.97 -20.22 -1.90
CA ASP A 124 29.81 -19.61 -2.94
C ASP A 124 29.78 -18.11 -2.57
N GLU A 125 30.70 -17.55 -1.80
CA GLU A 125 32.11 -17.33 -2.18
C GLU A 125 32.23 -17.00 -3.67
N GLU A 126 31.72 -15.84 -4.09
CA GLU A 126 32.31 -15.15 -5.22
C GLU A 126 33.17 -14.01 -4.67
N ALA A 127 34.48 -14.23 -4.68
CA ALA A 127 35.47 -13.20 -4.42
C ALA A 127 35.21 -12.02 -5.36
N ILE A 128 35.06 -10.83 -4.78
CA ILE A 128 35.00 -9.58 -5.53
C ILE A 128 36.36 -9.43 -6.22
N VAL A 129 36.43 -9.74 -7.51
CA VAL A 129 37.59 -9.39 -8.34
C VAL A 129 37.50 -7.89 -8.59
N ILE A 130 38.25 -7.12 -7.80
CA ILE A 130 38.53 -5.72 -8.11
C ILE A 130 39.64 -5.75 -9.16
N GLU A 131 39.29 -5.65 -10.44
CA GLU A 131 40.28 -5.28 -11.45
C GLU A 131 40.73 -3.86 -11.14
N ALA A 132 41.94 -3.74 -10.58
CA ALA A 132 42.60 -2.46 -10.45
C ALA A 132 42.88 -1.94 -11.87
N ASP A 133 42.21 -0.85 -12.23
CA ASP A 133 42.57 -0.02 -13.38
C ASP A 133 44.02 0.47 -13.19
N GLU A 134 44.98 -0.26 -13.75
CA GLU A 134 46.35 0.20 -13.93
C GLU A 134 46.52 0.60 -15.40
N GLN A 135 46.32 1.89 -15.67
CA GLN A 135 46.92 2.60 -16.80
C GLN A 135 46.84 4.11 -16.55
N ALA A 136 47.88 4.62 -15.87
CA ALA A 136 48.36 6.00 -15.99
C ALA A 136 49.55 6.02 -16.95
#